data_AF-A0A2D6X8R6-F1
#
_entry.id   AF-A0A2D6X8R6-F1
#
_cell.length_a   1.000
_cell.length_b   1.000
_cell.length_c   1.000
_cell.angle_alpha   90.00
_cell.angle_beta   90.00
_cell.angle_gamma   90.00
#
_symmetry.space_group_name_H-M   'P 1'
#
loop_
_entity.id
_entity.type
_entity.pdbx_description
1 polymer ?
#
loop_
_entity_poly.entity_id
_entity_poly.type
_entity_poly.pdbx_seq_one_letter_code
_entity_poly.pdbx_strand_id
1 'polypeptide(L)'
;MLIKLTEVCNNGAVTTKQNYALREIFVNPEHVVMIREDSSLRKLNEQGRLLGNLDPQHRFSKLIINKGHTGTEIRVVGAPEIIENILNKKHTKELLRG
;
A
#
# COMPACT_ATOMS: atom_id res chain seq x y z
N MET A 1 -0.35 13.30 -11.36
CA MET A 1 -1.71 12.89 -10.92
C MET A 1 -1.54 11.98 -9.72
N LEU A 2 -2.34 12.14 -8.67
CA LEU A 2 -2.28 11.25 -7.50
C LEU A 2 -3.27 10.10 -7.62
N ILE A 3 -2.90 8.94 -7.09
CA ILE A 3 -3.73 7.73 -7.05
C ILE A 3 -4.13 7.46 -5.61
N LYS A 4 -5.42 7.22 -5.41
CA LYS A 4 -6.00 6.90 -4.10
C LYS A 4 -5.74 5.43 -3.76
N LEU A 5 -5.13 5.18 -2.59
CA LEU A 5 -4.87 3.85 -2.03
C LEU A 5 -5.33 3.79 -0.57
N THR A 6 -5.49 2.58 -0.02
CA THR A 6 -5.82 2.37 1.39
C THR A 6 -4.55 1.93 2.12
N GLU A 7 -4.05 2.77 3.02
CA GLU A 7 -2.89 2.48 3.86
C GLU A 7 -3.32 1.75 5.13
N VAL A 8 -2.50 0.79 5.56
CA VAL A 8 -2.57 0.20 6.89
C VAL A 8 -1.54 0.87 7.78
N CYS A 9 -2.01 1.77 8.64
CA CYS A 9 -1.18 2.48 9.60
C CYS A 9 -1.15 1.78 10.94
N ASN A 10 -0.03 1.93 11.64
CA ASN A 10 0.09 1.54 13.03
C ASN A 10 0.09 2.82 13.87
N ASN A 11 -0.98 3.02 14.65
CA ASN A 11 -1.15 4.16 15.54
C ASN A 11 -0.55 3.89 16.94
N GLY A 12 0.16 2.78 17.13
CA GLY A 12 0.82 2.48 18.40
C GLY A 12 2.00 3.40 18.67
N ALA A 13 1.96 4.13 19.78
CA ALA A 13 3.18 4.66 20.39
C ALA A 13 4.10 3.49 20.77
N VAL A 14 5.42 3.74 20.78
CA VAL A 14 6.52 2.75 20.92
C VAL A 14 6.37 1.76 22.10
N THR A 15 5.46 2.02 23.06
CA THR A 15 5.34 1.27 24.33
C THR A 15 3.98 0.61 24.59
N THR A 16 2.98 0.70 23.70
CA THR A 16 1.65 0.08 23.94
C THR A 16 1.08 -0.62 22.70
N LYS A 17 0.16 -1.57 22.93
CA LYS A 17 -0.48 -2.47 21.94
C LYS A 17 -0.56 -1.85 20.53
N GLN A 18 -0.08 -2.61 19.55
CA GLN A 18 -0.12 -2.24 18.13
C GLN A 18 -1.59 -2.08 17.72
N ASN A 19 -2.04 -0.83 17.58
CA ASN A 19 -3.38 -0.50 17.08
C ASN A 19 -3.26 -0.18 15.60
N TYR A 20 -3.75 -1.07 14.75
CA TYR A 20 -3.80 -0.82 13.32
C TYR A 20 -5.05 -0.03 12.97
N ALA A 21 -4.92 0.85 11.98
CA ALA A 21 -6.00 1.63 11.42
C ALA A 21 -5.86 1.67 9.90
N LEU A 22 -7.00 1.80 9.20
CA LEU A 22 -7.01 2.09 7.77
C LEU A 22 -7.16 3.58 7.57
N ARG A 23 -6.39 4.14 6.64
CA ARG A 23 -6.62 5.51 6.15
C ARG A 23 -6.44 5.58 4.65
N GLU A 24 -7.10 6.55 4.05
CA GLU A 24 -6.97 6.83 2.64
C GLU A 24 -5.74 7.70 2.40
N ILE A 25 -4.92 7.33 1.41
CA ILE A 25 -3.75 8.09 0.99
C ILE A 25 -3.76 8.34 -0.51
N PHE A 26 -3.06 9.39 -0.92
CA PHE A 26 -2.88 9.77 -2.31
C PHE A 26 -1.39 9.69 -2.65
N VAL A 27 -1.03 8.76 -3.53
CA VAL A 27 0.37 8.47 -3.89
C VAL A 27 0.66 8.99 -5.29
N ASN A 28 1.83 9.61 -5.48
CA ASN A 28 2.34 9.90 -6.83
C ASN A 28 3.00 8.63 -7.40
N PRO A 29 2.47 8.02 -8.47
CA PRO A 29 3.05 6.82 -9.07
C PRO A 29 4.49 7.02 -9.55
N GLU A 30 4.84 8.23 -10.01
CA GLU A 30 6.18 8.55 -10.54
C GLU A 30 7.30 8.42 -9.51
N HIS A 31 6.94 8.41 -8.21
CA HIS A 31 7.89 8.33 -7.11
C HIS A 31 7.87 6.96 -6.42
N VAL A 32 7.04 6.02 -6.88
CA VAL A 32 7.04 4.64 -6.38
C VAL A 32 8.19 3.90 -7.06
N VAL A 33 9.20 3.52 -6.29
CA VAL A 33 10.40 2.84 -6.81
C VAL A 33 10.35 1.33 -6.64
N MET A 34 9.52 0.83 -5.73
CA MET A 34 9.39 -0.60 -5.48
C MET A 34 8.02 -0.94 -4.91
N ILE A 35 7.48 -2.07 -5.35
CA ILE A 35 6.29 -2.73 -4.81
C ILE A 35 6.71 -4.14 -4.42
N ARG A 36 6.42 -4.56 -3.19
CA ARG A 36 6.63 -5.94 -2.72
C ARG A 36 5.47 -6.40 -1.87
N GLU A 37 5.29 -7.71 -1.75
CA GLU A 37 4.28 -8.25 -0.82
C GLU A 37 4.70 -8.01 0.64
N ASP A 38 3.73 -7.70 1.50
CA ASP A 38 3.91 -7.63 2.96
C ASP A 38 3.31 -8.87 3.64
N SER A 39 4.13 -9.93 3.72
CA SER A 39 3.75 -11.19 4.36
C SER A 39 3.57 -11.06 5.88
N SER A 40 4.14 -10.02 6.50
CA SER A 40 3.98 -9.79 7.94
C SER A 40 2.57 -9.30 8.25
N LEU A 41 2.04 -8.36 7.46
CA LEU A 41 0.63 -7.95 7.59
C LEU A 41 -0.33 -9.08 7.27
N ARG A 42 -0.03 -9.89 6.24
CA ARG A 42 -0.86 -11.04 5.90
C ARG A 42 -1.00 -12.00 7.09
N LYS A 43 0.12 -12.41 7.69
CA LYS A 43 0.12 -13.26 8.89
C LYS A 43 -0.65 -12.62 10.04
N LEU A 44 -0.52 -11.32 10.22
CA LEU A 44 -1.20 -10.61 11.29
C LEU A 44 -2.72 -10.54 11.07
N ASN A 45 -3.14 -10.40 9.82
CA ASN A 45 -4.55 -10.44 9.42
C ASN A 45 -5.16 -11.83 9.61
N GLU A 46 -4.45 -12.88 9.18
CA GLU A 46 -4.84 -14.28 9.39
C GLU A 46 -5.00 -14.64 10.88
N GLN A 47 -4.23 -14.00 11.75
CA GLN A 47 -4.32 -14.15 13.21
C GLN A 47 -5.44 -13.31 13.85
N GLY A 48 -6.19 -12.52 13.06
CA GLY A 48 -7.23 -11.61 13.56
C GLY A 48 -6.69 -10.43 14.38
N ARG A 49 -5.39 -10.12 14.26
CA ARG A 49 -4.69 -9.08 15.05
C ARG A 49 -4.50 -7.78 14.30
N LEU A 50 -4.87 -7.73 13.03
CA LEU A 50 -4.80 -6.52 12.21
C LEU A 50 -6.05 -5.66 12.45
N LEU A 51 -7.21 -6.09 11.96
CA LEU A 51 -8.50 -5.43 12.12
C LEU A 51 -9.59 -6.51 12.20
N GLY A 52 -10.51 -6.39 13.16
CA GLY A 52 -11.49 -7.46 13.46
C GLY A 52 -12.47 -7.81 12.33
N ASN A 53 -12.60 -6.93 11.32
CA ASN A 53 -13.58 -7.06 10.22
C ASN A 53 -12.95 -7.10 8.83
N LEU A 54 -11.65 -7.39 8.72
CA LEU A 54 -10.97 -7.46 7.43
C LEU A 54 -10.96 -8.92 6.95
N ASP A 55 -11.25 -9.14 5.66
CA ASP A 55 -11.18 -10.49 5.07
C ASP A 55 -9.77 -11.08 5.29
N PRO A 56 -9.62 -12.27 5.92
CA PRO A 56 -8.34 -12.92 6.13
C PRO A 56 -7.51 -13.13 4.85
N GLN A 57 -8.18 -13.24 3.70
CA GLN A 57 -7.57 -13.47 2.39
C GLN A 57 -7.03 -12.18 1.74
N HIS A 58 -7.20 -11.02 2.37
CA HIS A 58 -6.60 -9.79 1.88
C HIS A 58 -5.07 -9.93 1.81
N ARG A 59 -4.53 -9.55 0.65
CA ARG A 59 -3.10 -9.35 0.45
C ARG A 59 -2.73 -7.90 0.69
N PHE A 60 -1.49 -7.70 1.09
CA PHE A 60 -0.93 -6.39 1.42
C PHE A 60 0.35 -6.17 0.64
N SER A 61 0.58 -4.93 0.24
CA SER A 61 1.78 -4.52 -0.48
C SER A 61 2.53 -3.47 0.29
N LYS A 62 3.85 -3.54 0.28
CA LYS A 62 4.72 -2.47 0.73
C LYS A 62 5.23 -1.69 -0.46
N LEU A 63 4.98 -0.39 -0.44
CA LEU A 63 5.46 0.59 -1.39
C LEU A 63 6.68 1.30 -0.82
N ILE A 64 7.73 1.40 -1.62
CA ILE A 64 8.87 2.28 -1.32
C ILE A 64 8.71 3.51 -2.20
N ILE A 65 8.59 4.67 -1.56
CA ILE A 65 8.45 5.97 -2.22
C ILE A 65 9.74 6.76 -2.01
N ASN A 66 10.32 7.23 -3.10
CA ASN A 66 11.47 8.11 -3.04
C ASN A 66 11.01 9.56 -2.78
N LYS A 67 11.52 10.18 -1.72
CA LYS A 67 11.31 11.60 -1.38
C LYS A 67 12.62 12.40 -1.39
N GLY A 68 13.59 12.01 -2.20
CA GLY A 68 14.92 12.62 -2.26
C GLY A 68 15.95 11.83 -1.45
N HIS A 69 16.22 12.25 -0.20
CA HIS A 69 17.30 11.67 0.62
C HIS A 69 16.88 10.49 1.52
N THR A 70 15.58 10.23 1.66
CA THR A 70 15.09 9.13 2.50
C THR A 70 13.88 8.47 1.85
N GLY A 71 13.94 7.14 1.68
CA GLY A 71 12.79 6.35 1.25
C GLY A 71 11.73 6.32 2.35
N THR A 72 10.47 6.55 1.98
CA THR A 72 9.34 6.26 2.87
C THR A 72 8.76 4.90 2.51
N GLU A 73 8.63 4.01 3.50
CA GLU A 73 7.88 2.77 3.33
C GLU A 73 6.41 3.00 3.70
N ILE A 74 5.49 2.60 2.82
CA ILE A 74 4.04 2.66 3.05
C ILE A 74 3.46 1.26 2.84
N ARG A 75 2.57 0.82 3.72
CA ARG A 75 1.91 -0.49 3.62
C ARG A 75 0.47 -0.28 3.21
N VAL A 76 0.05 -0.86 2.09
CA VAL A 76 -1.27 -0.69 1.50
C VAL A 76 -2.02 -2.00 1.37
N VAL A 77 -3.35 -1.92 1.38
CA VAL A 77 -4.22 -3.06 1.09
C VAL A 77 -4.25 -3.31 -0.42
N GLY A 78 -3.98 -4.54 -0.83
CA GLY A 78 -3.94 -4.97 -2.22
C GLY A 78 -2.72 -5.84 -2.53
N ALA A 79 -2.91 -6.75 -3.48
CA ALA A 79 -1.84 -7.60 -3.99
C ALA A 79 -0.84 -6.78 -4.86
N PRO A 80 0.46 -7.13 -4.88
CA PRO A 80 1.46 -6.37 -5.62
C PRO A 80 1.11 -6.14 -7.09
N GLU A 81 0.60 -7.16 -7.78
CA GLU A 81 0.21 -7.09 -9.19
C GLU A 81 -1.01 -6.19 -9.44
N ILE A 82 -1.93 -6.11 -8.47
CA ILE A 82 -3.10 -5.22 -8.57
C ILE A 82 -2.64 -3.78 -8.36
N ILE A 83 -1.78 -3.55 -7.37
CA ILE A 83 -1.25 -2.21 -7.08
C ILE A 83 -0.38 -1.71 -8.23
N GLU A 84 0.47 -2.58 -8.80
CA GLU A 84 1.27 -2.29 -9.99
C GLU A 84 0.40 -1.86 -11.17
N ASN A 85 -0.65 -2.63 -11.49
CA ASN A 85 -1.58 -2.29 -12.56
C ASN A 85 -2.31 -0.96 -12.30
N ILE A 86 -2.75 -0.72 -11.07
CA ILE A 86 -3.38 0.55 -10.68
C ILE A 86 -2.41 1.73 -10.88
N LEU A 87 -1.15 1.58 -10.50
CA LEU A 87 -0.11 2.62 -10.67
C LEU A 87 0.24 2.84 -12.14
N ASN A 88 0.22 1.79 -12.96
CA ASN A 88 0.59 1.82 -14.37
C ASN A 88 -0.55 2.14 -15.36
N LYS A 89 -1.82 2.14 -14.91
CA LYS A 89 -3.02 2.38 -15.73
C LYS A 89 -3.02 3.66 -16.59
N LYS A 90 -2.09 4.60 -16.40
CA LYS A 90 -1.96 5.83 -17.21
C LYS A 90 -0.80 5.85 -18.22
N HIS A 91 0.09 4.87 -18.23
CA HIS A 91 1.11 4.78 -19.29
C HIS A 91 0.48 4.36 -20.64
N THR A 92 -0.68 3.72 -20.62
CA THR A 92 -1.54 3.48 -21.77
C THR A 92 -2.37 4.73 -22.12
N LYS A 93 -1.71 5.87 -22.35
CA LYS A 93 -2.31 6.86 -23.26
C LYS A 93 -2.17 6.27 -24.65
N GLU A 94 -3.23 5.66 -25.17
CA GLU A 94 -3.34 5.38 -26.59
C GLU A 94 -3.04 6.69 -27.33
N LEU A 95 -1.91 6.71 -28.04
CA LEU A 95 -1.61 7.78 -28.98
C LEU A 95 -2.68 7.68 -30.06
N LEU A 96 -3.62 8.64 -30.07
CA LEU A 96 -4.50 8.83 -31.21
C LEU A 96 -3.59 9.07 -32.42
N ARG A 97 -3.43 8.04 -33.26
CA ARG A 97 -2.79 8.20 -34.57
C ARG A 97 -3.78 9.00 -35.41
N GLY A 98 -3.47 10.27 -35.61
CA GLY A 98 -4.11 11.11 -36.62
C GLY A 98 -3.75 10.65 -38.02
#